data_AF-A0A2M6UVB7-F1
#
_entry.id   AF-A0A2M6UVB7-F1
#
_cell.length_a   1.000
_cell.length_b   1.000
_cell.length_c   1.000
_cell.angle_alpha   90.00
_cell.angle_beta   90.00
_cell.angle_gamma   90.00
#
_symmetry.space_group_name_H-M   'P 1'
#
loop_
_entity.id
_entity.type
_entity.pdbx_description
1 polymer ?
#
loop_
_entity_poly.entity_id
_entity_poly.type
_entity_poly.pdbx_seq_one_letter_code
_entity_poly.pdbx_strand_id
1 'polypeptide(L)'
;MNKTIIIALLLCTGSVVAGCEESYSVEDFKKDEKLFKEYAEKCGWTGHSKSCKNMRLADREFAKERAKKADERYRKYRDEYNRKQMEDLNKRISEDKRRKSEQKAKE
;
A
#
# COMPACT_ATOMS: atom_id res chain seq x y z
N MET A 1 -51.00 -2.37 -22.51
CA MET A 1 -50.67 -2.40 -21.06
C MET A 1 -49.87 -3.66 -20.80
N ASN A 2 -48.68 -3.55 -20.17
CA ASN A 2 -47.78 -4.61 -19.64
C ASN A 2 -46.29 -4.21 -19.70
N LYS A 3 -45.91 -3.25 -20.56
CA LYS A 3 -44.50 -2.78 -20.65
C LYS A 3 -44.05 -2.02 -19.41
N THR A 4 -44.93 -1.22 -18.81
CA THR A 4 -44.61 -0.44 -17.59
C THR A 4 -44.42 -1.33 -16.36
N ILE A 5 -45.15 -2.44 -16.28
CA ILE A 5 -45.04 -3.40 -15.17
C ILE A 5 -43.70 -4.16 -15.25
N ILE A 6 -43.23 -4.52 -16.45
CA ILE A 6 -41.94 -5.19 -16.65
C ILE A 6 -40.77 -4.25 -16.28
N ILE A 7 -40.84 -2.97 -16.63
CA ILE A 7 -39.83 -1.97 -16.25
C ILE A 7 -39.82 -1.76 -14.73
N ALA A 8 -41.00 -1.70 -14.10
CA ALA A 8 -41.11 -1.61 -12.64
C ALA A 8 -40.56 -2.87 -11.93
N LEU A 9 -40.80 -4.06 -12.45
CA LEU A 9 -40.24 -5.32 -11.94
C LEU A 9 -38.71 -5.40 -12.05
N LEU A 10 -38.14 -4.93 -13.17
CA LEU A 10 -36.68 -4.84 -13.35
C LEU A 10 -36.02 -3.82 -12.42
N LEU A 11 -36.68 -2.70 -12.13
CA LEU A 11 -36.21 -1.71 -11.15
C LEU A 11 -36.32 -2.23 -9.71
N CYS A 12 -37.30 -3.09 -9.41
CA CYS A 12 -37.42 -3.74 -8.11
C CYS A 12 -36.32 -4.79 -7.86
N THR A 13 -35.80 -5.48 -8.88
CA THR A 13 -34.60 -6.33 -8.71
C THR A 13 -33.32 -5.55 -8.40
N GLY A 14 -33.29 -4.24 -8.68
CA GLY A 14 -32.18 -3.35 -8.31
C GLY A 14 -32.36 -2.65 -6.95
N SER A 15 -33.48 -2.85 -6.26
CA SER A 15 -33.85 -2.07 -5.07
C SER A 15 -34.02 -2.90 -3.79
N VAL A 16 -33.69 -4.20 -3.80
CA VAL A 16 -33.69 -5.06 -2.61
C VAL A 16 -32.31 -5.07 -1.93
N VAL A 17 -31.79 -3.91 -1.54
CA VAL A 17 -30.69 -3.84 -0.56
C VAL A 17 -30.88 -2.68 0.42
N ALA A 18 -32.13 -2.42 0.83
CA ALA A 18 -32.40 -1.50 1.94
C ALA A 18 -32.65 -2.23 3.28
N GLY A 19 -32.40 -3.54 3.36
CA GLY A 19 -32.66 -4.34 4.57
C GLY A 19 -31.88 -5.64 4.75
N CYS A 20 -31.15 -6.12 3.73
CA CYS A 20 -30.12 -7.14 3.92
C CYS A 20 -28.79 -6.42 4.11
N GLU A 21 -28.12 -6.64 5.23
CA GLU A 21 -26.78 -6.11 5.49
C GLU A 21 -25.84 -6.58 4.36
N GLU A 22 -25.58 -5.70 3.39
CA GLU A 22 -24.77 -6.04 2.22
C GLU A 22 -23.37 -6.39 2.69
N SER A 23 -23.03 -7.69 2.62
CA SER A 23 -21.77 -8.22 3.12
C SER A 23 -20.69 -8.14 2.06
N TYR A 24 -20.04 -6.98 1.95
CA TYR A 24 -18.90 -6.78 1.08
C TYR A 24 -17.68 -7.58 1.53
N SER A 25 -16.96 -8.18 0.58
CA SER A 25 -15.71 -8.90 0.83
C SER A 25 -14.53 -7.95 1.00
N VAL A 26 -13.39 -8.48 1.46
CA VAL A 26 -12.14 -7.70 1.56
C VAL A 26 -11.69 -7.24 0.17
N GLU A 27 -11.87 -8.09 -0.83
CA GLU A 27 -11.49 -7.86 -2.21
C GLU A 27 -12.30 -6.74 -2.86
N ASP A 28 -13.59 -6.63 -2.52
CA ASP A 28 -14.44 -5.54 -3.02
C ASP A 28 -13.94 -4.18 -2.52
N PHE A 29 -13.64 -4.10 -1.22
CA PHE A 29 -13.06 -2.91 -0.60
C PHE A 29 -11.67 -2.56 -1.14
N LYS A 30 -10.92 -3.53 -1.65
CA LYS A 30 -9.62 -3.27 -2.28
C LYS A 30 -9.74 -2.72 -3.70
N LYS A 31 -10.81 -3.08 -4.42
CA LYS A 31 -11.00 -2.70 -5.82
C LYS A 31 -11.73 -1.37 -5.97
N ASP A 32 -12.63 -1.06 -5.04
CA ASP A 32 -13.45 0.14 -5.10
C ASP A 32 -13.13 1.11 -3.95
N GLU A 33 -12.42 2.19 -4.29
CA GLU A 33 -12.05 3.24 -3.35
C GLU A 33 -13.27 4.01 -2.80
N LYS A 34 -14.32 4.17 -3.61
CA LYS A 34 -15.52 4.91 -3.20
C LYS A 34 -16.29 4.09 -2.17
N LEU A 35 -16.47 2.81 -2.43
CA LEU A 35 -17.07 1.86 -1.48
C LEU A 35 -16.29 1.83 -0.16
N PHE A 36 -14.96 1.78 -0.23
CA PHE A 36 -14.11 1.82 0.96
C PHE A 36 -14.33 3.08 1.79
N LYS A 37 -14.34 4.27 1.16
CA LYS A 37 -14.53 5.55 1.85
C LYS A 37 -15.90 5.65 2.51
N GLU A 38 -16.95 5.28 1.79
CA GLU A 38 -18.31 5.27 2.30
C GLU A 38 -18.42 4.37 3.55
N TYR A 39 -17.86 3.17 3.49
CA TYR A 39 -17.86 2.27 4.64
C TYR A 39 -16.91 2.71 5.74
N ALA A 40 -15.80 3.37 5.44
CA ALA A 40 -14.92 3.94 6.46
C ALA A 40 -15.65 5.01 7.28
N GLU A 41 -16.41 5.89 6.62
CA GLU A 41 -17.24 6.90 7.27
C GLU A 41 -18.41 6.27 8.04
N LYS A 42 -19.14 5.36 7.40
CA LYS A 42 -20.30 4.66 7.99
C LYS A 42 -19.92 3.81 9.20
N CYS A 43 -18.81 3.07 9.11
CA CYS A 43 -18.35 2.21 10.19
C CYS A 43 -17.67 2.97 11.31
N GLY A 44 -17.01 4.09 11.01
CA GLY A 44 -16.19 4.83 11.97
C GLY A 44 -15.37 3.90 12.86
N TRP A 45 -15.36 4.19 14.17
CA TRP A 45 -14.64 3.40 15.16
C TRP A 45 -15.51 2.33 15.84
N THR A 46 -16.83 2.50 15.82
CA THR A 46 -17.79 1.70 16.60
C THR A 46 -18.60 0.70 15.77
N GLY A 47 -18.54 0.78 14.44
CA GLY A 47 -19.26 -0.14 13.56
C GLY A 47 -18.71 -1.57 13.66
N HIS A 48 -19.57 -2.54 14.00
CA HIS A 48 -19.18 -3.94 14.21
C HIS A 48 -19.73 -4.92 13.17
N SER A 49 -20.42 -4.42 12.13
CA SER A 49 -20.94 -5.27 11.05
C SER A 49 -19.82 -6.07 10.37
N LYS A 50 -20.20 -7.19 9.75
CA LYS A 50 -19.25 -8.02 9.00
C LYS A 50 -18.52 -7.20 7.92
N SER A 51 -19.22 -6.31 7.23
CA SER A 51 -18.65 -5.41 6.24
C SER A 51 -17.67 -4.41 6.86
N CYS A 52 -17.94 -3.87 8.05
CA CYS A 52 -16.98 -3.03 8.77
C CYS A 52 -15.71 -3.79 9.16
N LYS A 53 -15.83 -5.06 9.55
CA LYS A 53 -14.66 -5.92 9.84
C LYS A 53 -13.85 -6.19 8.58
N ASN A 54 -14.51 -6.49 7.47
CA ASN A 54 -13.86 -6.74 6.18
C ASN A 54 -13.18 -5.48 5.63
N MET A 55 -13.81 -4.31 5.73
CA MET A 55 -13.21 -3.03 5.35
C MET A 55 -11.93 -2.74 6.16
N ARG A 56 -11.96 -2.93 7.48
CA ARG A 56 -10.76 -2.74 8.33
C ARG A 56 -9.66 -3.76 8.04
N LEU A 57 -10.03 -4.98 7.64
CA LEU A 57 -9.06 -5.98 7.19
C LEU A 57 -8.41 -5.54 5.87
N ALA A 58 -9.20 -5.04 4.91
CA ALA A 58 -8.68 -4.47 3.67
C ALA A 58 -7.72 -3.30 3.93
N ASP A 59 -8.07 -2.39 4.84
CA ASP A 59 -7.21 -1.26 5.22
C ASP A 59 -5.86 -1.72 5.79
N ARG A 60 -5.87 -2.69 6.71
CA ARG A 60 -4.65 -3.27 7.28
C ARG A 60 -3.78 -3.95 6.23
N GLU A 61 -4.39 -4.63 5.26
CA GLU A 61 -3.65 -5.26 4.17
C GLU A 61 -3.01 -4.21 3.26
N PHE A 62 -3.71 -3.13 2.93
CA PHE A 62 -3.12 -2.00 2.22
C PHE A 62 -1.98 -1.35 2.99
N ALA A 63 -2.15 -1.14 4.30
CA ALA A 63 -1.10 -0.58 5.15
C ALA A 63 0.16 -1.47 5.12
N LYS A 64 0.00 -2.80 5.22
CA LYS A 64 1.11 -3.76 5.11
C LYS A 64 1.79 -3.70 3.75
N GLU A 65 1.05 -3.64 2.65
CA GLU A 65 1.62 -3.52 1.31
C GLU A 65 2.39 -2.21 1.12
N ARG A 66 1.83 -1.09 1.59
CA ARG A 66 2.51 0.22 1.57
C ARG A 66 3.78 0.21 2.41
N ALA A 67 3.74 -0.41 3.59
CA ALA A 67 4.88 -0.57 4.48
C ALA A 67 5.99 -1.41 3.82
N LYS A 68 5.64 -2.56 3.21
CA LYS A 68 6.61 -3.39 2.46
C LYS A 68 7.27 -2.61 1.33
N LYS A 69 6.49 -1.88 0.53
CA LYS A 69 7.04 -1.04 -0.55
C LYS A 69 7.95 0.07 -0.01
N ALA A 70 7.62 0.65 1.14
CA ALA A 70 8.46 1.66 1.78
C ALA A 70 9.78 1.07 2.31
N ASP A 71 9.72 -0.10 2.94
CA ASP A 71 10.88 -0.82 3.43
C ASP A 71 11.83 -1.21 2.29
N GLU A 72 11.31 -1.74 1.18
CA GLU A 72 12.10 -2.05 -0.01
C GLU A 72 12.81 -0.82 -0.58
N ARG A 73 12.10 0.33 -0.66
CA ARG A 73 12.72 1.59 -1.11
C ARG A 73 13.82 2.04 -0.15
N TYR A 74 13.58 1.95 1.15
CA TYR A 74 14.54 2.34 2.16
C TYR A 74 15.79 1.44 2.13
N ARG A 75 15.61 0.13 1.92
CA ARG A 75 16.71 -0.82 1.74
C ARG A 75 17.56 -0.47 0.52
N LYS A 76 16.94 -0.18 -0.63
CA LYS A 76 17.67 0.26 -1.84
C LYS A 76 18.47 1.54 -1.59
N TYR A 77 17.86 2.53 -0.95
CA TYR A 77 18.53 3.79 -0.61
C TYR A 77 19.73 3.56 0.31
N ARG A 78 19.55 2.73 1.34
CA ARG A 78 20.62 2.36 2.28
C ARG A 78 21.76 1.63 1.58
N ASP A 79 21.46 0.66 0.72
CA ASP A 79 22.46 -0.10 -0.01
C ASP A 79 23.25 0.81 -0.97
N GLU A 80 22.57 1.72 -1.68
CA GLU A 80 23.24 2.70 -2.55
C GLU A 80 24.13 3.66 -1.75
N TYR A 81 23.63 4.17 -0.63
CA TYR A 81 24.38 5.05 0.27
C TYR A 81 25.64 4.36 0.79
N ASN A 82 25.51 3.13 1.29
CA ASN A 82 26.62 2.34 1.79
C ASN A 82 27.66 2.06 0.70
N ARG A 83 27.21 1.76 -0.53
CA ARG A 83 28.12 1.56 -1.67
C ARG A 83 28.93 2.82 -1.98
N LYS A 84 28.29 3.99 -2.06
CA LYS A 84 28.99 5.27 -2.29
C LYS A 84 30.01 5.54 -1.19
N GLN A 85 29.65 5.32 0.07
CA GLN A 85 30.56 5.49 1.19
C GLN A 85 31.77 4.54 1.13
N MET A 86 31.54 3.28 0.71
CA MET A 86 32.63 2.31 0.51
C MET A 86 33.53 2.68 -0.67
N GLU A 87 32.97 3.18 -1.78
CA GLU A 87 33.75 3.68 -2.92
C GLU A 87 34.62 4.87 -2.51
N ASP A 88 34.06 5.85 -1.80
CA ASP A 88 34.81 7.00 -1.28
C ASP A 88 35.90 6.59 -0.29
N LEU A 89 35.61 5.65 0.60
CA LEU A 89 36.59 5.10 1.53
C LEU A 89 37.73 4.38 0.79
N ASN A 90 37.40 3.54 -0.19
CA ASN A 90 38.38 2.81 -0.99
C ASN A 90 39.27 3.76 -1.80
N LYS A 91 38.72 4.85 -2.32
CA LYS A 91 39.48 5.90 -3.00
C LYS A 91 40.45 6.61 -2.05
N ARG A 92 40.00 6.99 -0.85
CA ARG A 92 40.90 7.56 0.17
C ARG A 92 42.03 6.60 0.55
N ILE A 93 41.70 5.31 0.75
CA ILE A 93 42.69 4.27 1.05
C ILE A 93 43.69 4.10 -0.09
N SER A 94 43.25 4.13 -1.35
CA SER A 94 44.16 3.98 -2.50
C SER A 94 45.09 5.19 -2.66
N GLU A 95 44.56 6.41 -2.48
CA GLU A 95 45.34 7.64 -2.46
C GLU A 95 46.37 7.64 -1.31
N ASP A 96 45.99 7.22 -0.11
CA ASP A 96 46.89 7.06 1.04
C ASP A 96 48.01 6.08 0.75
N LYS A 97 47.69 4.93 0.14
CA LYS A 97 48.70 3.94 -0.26
C LYS A 97 49.67 4.51 -1.28
N ARG A 98 49.18 5.23 -2.28
CA ARG A 98 50.03 5.89 -3.30
C ARG A 98 50.95 6.94 -2.68
N ARG A 99 50.43 7.80 -1.80
CA ARG A 99 51.23 8.80 -1.07
C ARG A 99 52.33 8.15 -0.25
N LYS A 100 52.02 7.07 0.47
CA LYS A 100 53.01 6.31 1.25
C LYS A 100 54.07 5.66 0.38
N SER A 101 53.72 5.12 -0.80
CA SER A 101 54.73 4.56 -1.71
C SER A 101 55.62 5.63 -2.32
N GLU A 102 55.06 6.79 -2.69
CA GLU A 102 55.84 7.91 -3.22
C GLU A 102 56.80 8.51 -2.19
N GLN A 103 56.39 8.59 -0.92
CA GLN A 103 57.25 9.04 0.17
C GLN A 103 58.42 8.07 0.39
N LYS A 104 58.14 6.77 0.46
CA LYS A 104 59.18 5.74 0.60
C LYS A 104 60.17 5.70 -0.56
N ALA A 105 59.76 6.07 -1.78
CA ALA A 105 60.65 6.11 -2.93
C ALA A 105 61.57 7.35 -2.95
N LYS A 106 61.31 8.34 -2.07
CA LYS A 106 62.10 9.58 -1.94
C LYS A 106 63.04 9.56 -0.72
N GLU A 107 62.89 8.60 0.17
CA GLU A 107 63.80 8.29 1.30
C GLU A 107 64.92 7.35 0.83
#